data_AF-A0AAD1XIG0-F1
#
_entry.id   AF-A0AAD1XIG0-F1
#
_cell.length_a   1.000
_cell.length_b   1.000
_cell.length_c   1.000
_cell.angle_alpha   90.00
_cell.angle_beta   90.00
_cell.angle_gamma   90.00
#
_symmetry.space_group_name_H-M   'P 1'
#
loop_
_entity.id
_entity.type
_entity.pdbx_description
1 polymer ?
#
loop_
_entity_poly.entity_id
_entity_poly.type
_entity_poly.pdbx_seq_one_letter_code
_entity_poly.pdbx_strand_id
1 'polypeptide(L)'
;MDPFQTDHRTVLALTAFSLATLLAMLGVWPVLGIIGVIRILSNLCYAIGLLREFLCRTKQNLAEKYGKGTYALITGAAHGIGLEYARQIAKEGFNLALLDLDKVGLDIAHEIIRKETPDVRIVAVGCDLATLRSVDQFEKALQQVLDLDISILVNNVGISTSLPFEEGSPKTVSTMVHLNMTSVAVFTSLIYKKILNRVNFSSEEPNKHPKSAIISMASCAGYIPLKIAVVYSMTKAFTRFFMDSLSSETEIIDFLTVSPGFVSTRMTNHRKDASTISTDYCVSNALKALGRFKETSIVPKITLTYGWISQSLWYINNDLYSKHLNYALNDSESQQMGMVLAQKERERDQNNVCK
;
A
#
# COMPACT_ATOMS: atom_id res chain seq x y z
N MET A 1 73.12 -6.78 -26.79
CA MET A 1 72.09 -6.30 -25.84
C MET A 1 71.42 -5.14 -26.51
N ASP A 2 70.18 -5.30 -26.92
CA ASP A 2 69.42 -4.29 -27.66
C ASP A 2 68.91 -3.22 -26.67
N PRO A 3 69.31 -1.94 -26.78
CA PRO A 3 68.95 -0.90 -25.83
C PRO A 3 67.48 -0.45 -25.94
N PHE A 4 66.68 -1.05 -26.84
CA PHE A 4 65.31 -0.63 -27.13
C PHE A 4 64.20 -1.65 -26.79
N GLN A 5 64.49 -2.70 -26.02
CA GLN A 5 63.42 -3.47 -25.37
C GLN A 5 62.89 -2.70 -24.15
N THR A 6 62.12 -1.64 -24.41
CA THR A 6 61.27 -1.04 -23.38
C THR A 6 60.28 -2.10 -22.91
N ASP A 7 60.46 -2.55 -21.67
CA ASP A 7 59.56 -3.50 -21.03
C ASP A 7 58.11 -2.99 -21.17
N HIS A 8 57.26 -3.84 -21.75
CA HIS A 8 55.86 -3.54 -22.03
C HIS A 8 55.12 -3.08 -20.77
N ARG A 9 55.56 -3.56 -19.59
CA ARG A 9 55.07 -3.14 -18.27
C ARG A 9 55.40 -1.68 -17.95
N THR A 10 56.58 -1.21 -18.35
CA THR A 10 57.03 0.17 -18.14
C THR A 10 56.23 1.15 -19.01
N VAL A 11 55.92 0.78 -20.26
CA VAL A 11 55.06 1.59 -21.14
C VAL A 11 53.61 1.66 -20.63
N LEU A 12 53.06 0.54 -20.14
CA LEU A 12 51.76 0.50 -19.48
C LEU A 12 51.71 1.33 -18.20
N ALA A 13 52.77 1.30 -17.38
CA ALA A 13 52.86 2.10 -16.17
C ALA A 13 52.94 3.60 -16.46
N LEU A 14 53.73 4.00 -17.46
CA LEU A 14 53.87 5.41 -17.87
C LEU A 14 52.58 5.97 -18.48
N THR A 15 51.89 5.18 -19.30
CA THR A 15 50.59 5.56 -19.88
C THR A 15 49.51 5.69 -18.81
N ALA A 16 49.42 4.74 -17.87
CA ALA A 16 48.51 4.84 -16.72
C ALA A 16 48.82 6.07 -15.84
N PHE A 17 50.10 6.38 -15.62
CA PHE A 17 50.53 7.56 -14.87
C PHE A 17 50.15 8.86 -15.58
N SER A 18 50.36 8.95 -16.91
CA SER A 18 49.96 10.11 -17.72
C SER A 18 48.44 10.33 -17.77
N LEU A 19 47.66 9.24 -17.75
CA LEU A 19 46.21 9.30 -17.69
C LEU A 19 45.74 9.78 -16.32
N ALA A 20 46.33 9.26 -15.24
CA ALA A 20 45.98 9.67 -13.89
C ALA A 20 46.29 11.16 -13.62
N THR A 21 47.41 11.67 -14.14
CA THR A 21 47.76 13.10 -14.04
C THR A 21 46.86 13.97 -14.91
N LEU A 22 46.53 13.54 -16.14
CA LEU A 22 45.55 14.23 -16.99
C LEU A 22 44.17 14.33 -16.32
N LEU A 23 43.68 13.22 -15.75
CA LEU A 23 42.42 13.18 -14.99
C LEU A 23 42.47 14.08 -13.75
N ALA A 24 43.63 14.19 -13.09
CA ALA A 24 43.83 15.12 -11.98
C ALA A 24 43.80 16.59 -12.42
N MET A 25 44.46 16.93 -13.53
CA MET A 25 44.46 18.29 -14.11
C MET A 25 43.07 18.71 -14.60
N LEU A 26 42.26 17.75 -15.10
CA LEU A 26 40.86 17.95 -15.48
C LEU A 26 39.90 17.96 -14.29
N GLY A 27 40.38 17.84 -13.05
CA GLY A 27 39.55 17.89 -11.84
C GLY A 27 38.64 16.66 -11.63
N VAL A 28 38.91 15.54 -12.30
CA VAL A 28 38.05 14.34 -12.27
C VAL A 28 38.07 13.66 -10.89
N TRP A 29 39.23 13.60 -10.22
CA TRP A 29 39.34 12.95 -8.90
C TRP A 29 38.56 13.66 -7.79
N PRO A 30 38.60 15.00 -7.65
CA PRO A 30 37.72 15.73 -6.75
C PRO A 30 36.23 15.47 -7.02
N VAL A 31 35.80 15.41 -8.29
CA VAL A 31 34.40 15.14 -8.66
C VAL A 31 33.98 13.74 -8.24
N LEU A 32 34.80 12.72 -8.52
CA LEU A 32 34.54 11.34 -8.07
C LEU A 32 34.53 11.23 -6.54
N GLY A 33 35.41 11.97 -5.85
CA GLY A 33 35.41 12.06 -4.38
C GLY A 33 34.12 12.66 -3.83
N ILE A 34 33.62 13.75 -4.42
CA ILE A 34 32.35 14.38 -4.04
C ILE A 34 31.17 13.42 -4.27
N ILE A 35 31.11 12.74 -5.42
CA ILE A 35 30.09 11.74 -5.71
C ILE A 35 30.14 10.60 -4.66
N GLY A 36 31.34 10.14 -4.31
CA GLY A 36 31.54 9.13 -3.27
C GLY A 36 31.02 9.57 -1.90
N VAL A 37 31.32 10.80 -1.49
CA VAL A 37 30.83 11.37 -0.21
C VAL A 37 29.30 11.51 -0.22
N ILE A 38 28.72 12.06 -1.29
CA ILE A 38 27.25 12.17 -1.45
C ILE A 38 26.61 10.79 -1.32
N ARG A 39 27.23 9.76 -1.92
CA ARG A 39 26.72 8.38 -1.87
C ARG A 39 26.78 7.78 -0.47
N ILE A 40 27.88 7.99 0.26
CA ILE A 40 28.03 7.55 1.64
C ILE A 40 26.99 8.22 2.53
N LEU A 41 26.82 9.54 2.41
CA LEU A 41 25.82 10.30 3.18
C LEU A 41 24.40 9.84 2.85
N SER A 42 24.08 9.62 1.57
CA SER A 42 22.79 9.07 1.14
C SER A 42 22.52 7.68 1.74
N ASN A 43 23.52 6.79 1.74
CA ASN A 43 23.43 5.47 2.35
C ASN A 43 23.24 5.55 3.87
N LEU A 44 23.94 6.47 4.54
CA LEU A 44 23.79 6.69 5.98
C LEU A 44 22.39 7.20 6.32
N CYS A 45 21.87 8.19 5.58
CA CYS A 45 20.49 8.67 5.74
C CYS A 45 19.47 7.55 5.54
N TYR A 46 19.67 6.69 4.54
CA TYR A 46 18.81 5.53 4.32
C TYR A 46 18.90 4.52 5.48
N ALA A 47 20.10 4.19 5.95
CA ALA A 47 20.31 3.28 7.07
C ALA A 47 19.66 3.81 8.37
N ILE A 48 19.76 5.11 8.62
CA ILE A 48 19.06 5.79 9.71
C ILE A 48 17.54 5.70 9.51
N GLY A 49 17.04 5.88 8.29
CA GLY A 49 15.64 5.70 7.94
C GLY A 49 15.12 4.29 8.25
N LEU A 50 15.86 3.25 7.83
CA LEU A 50 15.53 1.86 8.16
C LEU A 50 15.59 1.59 9.65
N LEU A 51 16.59 2.11 10.36
CA LEU A 51 16.70 1.96 11.80
C LEU A 51 15.52 2.64 12.51
N ARG A 52 15.14 3.85 12.08
CA ARG A 52 13.95 4.55 12.57
C ARG A 52 12.70 3.73 12.29
N GLU A 53 12.51 3.19 11.09
CA GLU A 53 11.37 2.32 10.80
C GLU A 53 11.33 1.09 11.73
N PHE A 54 12.47 0.46 11.96
CA PHE A 54 12.55 -0.70 12.86
C PHE A 54 12.20 -0.33 14.30
N LEU A 55 12.78 0.75 14.84
CA LEU A 55 12.53 1.23 16.21
C LEU A 55 11.10 1.76 16.39
N CYS A 56 10.54 2.41 15.37
CA CYS A 56 9.19 2.96 15.39
C CYS A 56 8.10 1.94 15.03
N ARG A 57 8.41 0.66 14.77
CA ARG A 57 7.43 -0.42 14.55
C ARG A 57 7.23 -1.31 15.80
N THR A 58 7.42 -0.75 16.99
CA THR A 58 7.04 -1.40 18.25
C THR A 58 5.52 -1.43 18.43
N LYS A 59 5.00 -2.42 19.17
CA LYS A 59 3.57 -2.51 19.51
C LYS A 59 3.13 -1.22 20.21
N GLN A 60 1.96 -0.72 19.84
CA GLN A 60 1.35 0.49 20.42
C GLN A 60 0.10 0.12 21.21
N ASN A 61 -0.33 0.98 22.12
CA ASN A 61 -1.65 0.90 22.73
C ASN A 61 -2.63 1.74 21.90
N LEU A 62 -3.29 1.11 20.92
CA LEU A 62 -4.21 1.84 20.05
C LEU A 62 -5.46 2.30 20.81
N ALA A 63 -5.91 1.52 21.79
CA ALA A 63 -7.09 1.82 22.60
C ALA A 63 -6.93 3.11 23.39
N GLU A 64 -5.77 3.32 24.00
CA GLU A 64 -5.43 4.57 24.70
C GLU A 64 -5.37 5.75 23.73
N LYS A 65 -4.77 5.54 22.56
CA LYS A 65 -4.55 6.61 21.58
C LYS A 65 -5.83 7.04 20.85
N TYR A 66 -6.69 6.10 20.47
CA TYR A 66 -7.87 6.35 19.62
C TYR A 66 -9.21 6.09 20.31
N GLY A 67 -9.20 5.67 21.57
CA GLY A 67 -10.36 5.54 22.44
C GLY A 67 -10.87 4.11 22.52
N LYS A 68 -10.73 3.49 23.69
CA LYS A 68 -11.22 2.13 23.93
C LYS A 68 -12.75 2.08 23.86
N GLY A 69 -13.30 1.05 23.24
CA GLY A 69 -14.75 0.83 23.15
C GLY A 69 -15.47 1.71 22.12
N THR A 70 -14.75 2.57 21.39
CA THR A 70 -15.27 3.28 20.21
C THR A 70 -15.36 2.32 19.02
N TYR A 71 -15.91 2.79 17.90
CA TYR A 71 -16.05 2.00 16.69
C TYR A 71 -14.91 2.24 15.70
N ALA A 72 -14.44 1.15 15.10
CA ALA A 72 -13.68 1.17 13.85
C ALA A 72 -14.60 0.80 12.68
N LEU A 73 -14.76 1.71 11.72
CA LEU A 73 -15.52 1.50 10.50
C LEU A 73 -14.60 1.00 9.38
N ILE A 74 -14.86 -0.20 8.86
CA ILE A 74 -13.98 -0.88 7.91
C ILE A 74 -14.78 -1.24 6.65
N THR A 75 -14.31 -0.78 5.48
CA THR A 75 -14.91 -1.13 4.18
C THR A 75 -14.19 -2.31 3.53
N GLY A 76 -14.91 -3.16 2.81
CA GLY A 76 -14.35 -4.40 2.27
C GLY A 76 -13.97 -5.39 3.38
N ALA A 77 -14.78 -5.45 4.44
CA ALA A 77 -14.46 -6.14 5.68
C ALA A 77 -14.74 -7.64 5.69
N ALA A 78 -15.43 -8.18 4.67
CA ALA A 78 -15.81 -9.59 4.66
C ALA A 78 -14.58 -10.51 4.51
N HIS A 79 -13.55 -10.06 3.77
CA HIS A 79 -12.42 -10.92 3.36
C HIS A 79 -11.06 -10.20 3.43
N GLY A 80 -9.99 -10.99 3.31
CA GLY A 80 -8.64 -10.50 3.02
C GLY A 80 -8.10 -9.52 4.06
N ILE A 81 -7.57 -8.38 3.58
CA ILE A 81 -6.95 -7.37 4.43
C ILE A 81 -7.99 -6.69 5.34
N GLY A 82 -9.20 -6.42 4.85
CA GLY A 82 -10.26 -5.78 5.63
C GLY A 82 -10.72 -6.64 6.82
N LEU A 83 -10.93 -7.94 6.61
CA LEU A 83 -11.22 -8.89 7.69
C LEU A 83 -10.09 -8.92 8.72
N GLU A 84 -8.83 -8.89 8.27
CA GLU A 84 -7.69 -8.93 9.18
C GLU A 84 -7.58 -7.62 9.99
N TYR A 85 -7.87 -6.46 9.39
CA TYR A 85 -8.03 -5.21 10.14
C TYR A 85 -9.10 -5.35 11.22
N ALA A 86 -10.27 -5.91 10.88
CA ALA A 86 -11.36 -6.10 11.84
C ALA A 86 -10.92 -6.97 13.02
N ARG A 87 -10.27 -8.12 12.76
CA ARG A 87 -9.75 -9.02 13.80
C ARG A 87 -8.72 -8.35 14.71
N GLN A 88 -7.71 -7.69 14.13
CA GLN A 88 -6.64 -7.08 14.94
C GLN A 88 -7.12 -5.85 15.71
N ILE A 89 -7.98 -5.02 15.13
CA ILE A 89 -8.56 -3.86 15.81
C ILE A 89 -9.52 -4.28 16.92
N ALA A 90 -10.32 -5.33 16.72
CA ALA A 90 -11.16 -5.90 17.80
C ALA A 90 -10.33 -6.36 19.00
N LYS A 91 -9.17 -7.00 18.78
CA LYS A 91 -8.25 -7.44 19.85
C LYS A 91 -7.65 -6.29 20.65
N GLU A 92 -7.61 -5.09 20.08
CA GLU A 92 -7.20 -3.88 20.78
C GLU A 92 -8.35 -3.24 21.57
N GLY A 93 -9.58 -3.79 21.51
CA GLY A 93 -10.71 -3.39 22.35
C GLY A 93 -11.65 -2.35 21.71
N PHE A 94 -11.66 -2.27 20.38
CA PHE A 94 -12.62 -1.46 19.62
C PHE A 94 -13.84 -2.29 19.24
N ASN A 95 -15.00 -1.64 19.21
CA ASN A 95 -16.18 -2.14 18.52
C ASN A 95 -16.00 -2.00 17.00
N LEU A 96 -16.79 -2.72 16.22
CA LEU A 96 -16.62 -2.79 14.77
C LEU A 96 -17.88 -2.40 14.03
N ALA A 97 -17.71 -1.59 12.99
CA ALA A 97 -18.70 -1.40 11.95
C ALA A 97 -18.12 -1.95 10.64
N LEU A 98 -18.67 -3.07 10.16
CA LEU A 98 -18.15 -3.83 9.03
C LEU A 98 -19.03 -3.61 7.82
N LEU A 99 -18.46 -3.07 6.74
CA LEU A 99 -19.18 -2.80 5.51
C LEU A 99 -18.59 -3.62 4.36
N ASP A 100 -19.43 -4.39 3.68
CA ASP A 100 -19.05 -5.20 2.51
C ASP A 100 -20.29 -5.51 1.66
N LEU A 101 -20.11 -5.85 0.38
CA LEU A 101 -21.21 -6.33 -0.46
C LEU A 101 -21.60 -7.77 -0.12
N ASP A 102 -20.63 -8.57 0.34
CA ASP A 102 -20.83 -9.99 0.67
C ASP A 102 -21.37 -10.17 2.09
N LYS A 103 -22.69 -10.24 2.21
CA LYS A 103 -23.39 -10.45 3.49
C LYS A 103 -23.02 -11.76 4.17
N VAL A 104 -22.89 -12.85 3.41
CA VAL A 104 -22.50 -14.16 3.97
C VAL A 104 -21.07 -14.10 4.49
N GLY A 105 -20.19 -13.42 3.76
CA GLY A 105 -18.84 -13.14 4.21
C GLY A 105 -18.79 -12.30 5.50
N LEU A 106 -19.67 -11.31 5.64
CA LEU A 106 -19.80 -10.53 6.88
C LEU A 106 -20.27 -11.39 8.07
N ASP A 107 -21.21 -12.31 7.87
CA ASP A 107 -21.66 -13.23 8.92
C ASP A 107 -20.52 -14.15 9.37
N ILE A 108 -19.72 -14.65 8.42
CA ILE A 108 -18.53 -15.46 8.73
C ILE A 108 -17.48 -14.62 9.49
N ALA A 109 -17.22 -13.39 9.03
CA ALA A 109 -16.32 -12.46 9.69
C ALA A 109 -16.75 -12.20 11.14
N HIS A 110 -18.05 -11.97 11.35
CA HIS A 110 -18.66 -11.78 12.66
C HIS A 110 -18.38 -12.97 13.59
N GLU A 111 -18.64 -14.20 13.13
CA GLU A 111 -18.41 -15.41 13.93
C GLU A 111 -16.93 -15.65 14.25
N ILE A 112 -16.02 -15.37 13.30
CA ILE A 112 -14.57 -15.47 13.53
C ILE A 112 -14.15 -14.48 14.63
N ILE A 113 -14.57 -13.22 14.51
CA ILE A 113 -14.15 -12.17 15.45
C ILE A 113 -14.76 -12.44 16.83
N ARG A 114 -16.03 -12.84 16.91
CA ARG A 114 -16.70 -13.16 18.18
C ARG A 114 -16.01 -14.28 18.95
N LYS A 115 -15.44 -15.28 18.26
CA LYS A 115 -14.65 -16.36 18.88
C LYS A 115 -13.33 -15.85 19.48
N GLU A 116 -12.73 -14.84 18.87
CA GLU A 116 -11.45 -14.28 19.30
C GLU A 116 -11.61 -13.19 20.36
N THR A 117 -12.71 -12.43 20.28
CA THR A 117 -13.01 -11.26 21.13
C THR A 117 -14.51 -11.19 21.43
N PRO A 118 -15.01 -11.97 22.43
CA PRO A 118 -16.45 -12.13 22.68
C PRO A 118 -17.19 -10.86 23.11
N ASP A 119 -16.48 -9.89 23.71
CA ASP A 119 -17.08 -8.67 24.28
C ASP A 119 -17.21 -7.52 23.26
N VAL A 120 -16.68 -7.69 22.05
CA VAL A 120 -16.69 -6.69 20.99
C VAL A 120 -18.07 -6.64 20.34
N ARG A 121 -18.67 -5.44 20.26
CA ARG A 121 -19.91 -5.20 19.51
C ARG A 121 -19.58 -5.03 18.04
N ILE A 122 -20.39 -5.66 17.19
CA ILE A 122 -20.21 -5.63 15.74
C ILE A 122 -21.51 -5.22 15.08
N VAL A 123 -21.45 -4.21 14.22
CA VAL A 123 -22.52 -3.79 13.32
C VAL A 123 -22.10 -4.16 11.90
N ALA A 124 -22.80 -5.09 11.26
CA ALA A 124 -22.50 -5.53 9.90
C ALA A 124 -23.50 -4.91 8.91
N VAL A 125 -23.00 -4.28 7.85
CA VAL A 125 -23.80 -3.57 6.86
C VAL A 125 -23.46 -4.08 5.46
N GLY A 126 -24.40 -4.83 4.89
CA GLY A 126 -24.33 -5.28 3.50
C GLY A 126 -24.57 -4.13 2.52
N CYS A 127 -23.55 -3.66 1.82
CA CYS A 127 -23.63 -2.53 0.90
C CYS A 127 -22.71 -2.68 -0.31
N ASP A 128 -23.27 -2.55 -1.51
CA ASP A 128 -22.50 -2.46 -2.75
C ASP A 128 -22.18 -0.99 -3.08
N LEU A 129 -21.01 -0.54 -2.60
CA LEU A 129 -20.50 0.81 -2.86
C LEU A 129 -20.29 1.09 -4.36
N ALA A 130 -20.14 0.07 -5.20
CA ALA A 130 -19.95 0.26 -6.65
C ALA A 130 -21.22 0.70 -7.37
N THR A 131 -22.39 0.62 -6.72
CA THR A 131 -23.70 0.96 -7.29
C THR A 131 -24.23 2.34 -6.86
N LEU A 132 -23.68 2.92 -5.80
CA LEU A 132 -24.14 4.20 -5.27
C LEU A 132 -23.68 5.35 -6.17
N ARG A 133 -24.56 6.30 -6.48
CA ARG A 133 -24.28 7.40 -7.41
C ARG A 133 -24.62 8.77 -6.85
N SER A 134 -25.50 8.86 -5.86
CA SER A 134 -25.87 10.12 -5.20
C SER A 134 -25.48 10.12 -3.72
N VAL A 135 -25.28 11.30 -3.14
CA VAL A 135 -24.98 11.47 -1.72
C VAL A 135 -26.05 10.82 -0.84
N ASP A 136 -27.33 11.00 -1.15
CA ASP A 136 -28.45 10.39 -0.43
C ASP A 136 -28.35 8.85 -0.36
N GLN A 137 -27.85 8.21 -1.42
CA GLN A 137 -27.63 6.76 -1.44
C GLN A 137 -26.49 6.35 -0.50
N PHE A 138 -25.41 7.13 -0.42
CA PHE A 138 -24.34 6.92 0.55
C PHE A 138 -24.82 7.14 1.98
N GLU A 139 -25.56 8.22 2.25
CA GLU A 139 -26.11 8.49 3.58
C GLU A 139 -27.07 7.39 4.03
N LYS A 140 -27.95 6.92 3.14
CA LYS A 140 -28.85 5.80 3.42
C LYS A 140 -28.08 4.50 3.70
N ALA A 141 -27.02 4.22 2.96
CA ALA A 141 -26.16 3.07 3.22
C ALA A 141 -25.44 3.16 4.58
N LEU A 142 -25.10 4.38 5.01
CA LEU A 142 -24.42 4.66 6.26
C LEU A 142 -25.34 4.77 7.47
N GLN A 143 -26.67 4.82 7.29
CA GLN A 143 -27.62 5.13 8.35
C GLN A 143 -27.40 4.29 9.63
N GLN A 144 -27.08 3.01 9.49
CA GLN A 144 -26.84 2.09 10.63
C GLN A 144 -25.54 2.37 11.40
N VAL A 145 -24.63 3.15 10.84
CA VAL A 145 -23.33 3.48 11.44
C VAL A 145 -23.20 4.96 11.78
N LEU A 146 -24.14 5.81 11.36
CA LEU A 146 -24.06 7.26 11.60
C LEU A 146 -24.08 7.58 13.10
N ASP A 147 -24.86 6.89 13.91
CA ASP A 147 -24.95 7.19 15.36
C ASP A 147 -23.82 6.56 16.19
N LEU A 148 -22.91 5.84 15.55
CA LEU A 148 -21.78 5.21 16.22
C LEU A 148 -20.68 6.24 16.49
N ASP A 149 -20.02 6.05 17.63
CA ASP A 149 -18.84 6.81 18.00
C ASP A 149 -17.60 6.29 17.26
N ILE A 150 -17.43 6.68 16.00
CA ILE A 150 -16.37 6.21 15.11
C ILE A 150 -15.09 7.00 15.38
N SER A 151 -14.02 6.30 15.79
CA SER A 151 -12.69 6.91 15.95
C SER A 151 -11.66 6.42 14.94
N ILE A 152 -11.90 5.29 14.27
CA ILE A 152 -11.02 4.77 13.22
C ILE A 152 -11.84 4.48 11.97
N LEU A 153 -11.42 5.04 10.83
CA LEU A 153 -11.95 4.68 9.51
C LEU A 153 -10.87 3.92 8.73
N VAL A 154 -11.22 2.77 8.17
CA VAL A 154 -10.36 1.99 7.26
C VAL A 154 -11.02 1.89 5.89
N ASN A 155 -10.55 2.71 4.95
CA ASN A 155 -10.90 2.65 3.54
C ASN A 155 -10.10 1.53 2.86
N ASN A 156 -10.64 0.31 2.88
CA ASN A 156 -10.01 -0.87 2.30
C ASN A 156 -10.71 -1.40 1.06
N VAL A 157 -11.99 -1.08 0.85
CA VAL A 157 -12.73 -1.51 -0.34
C VAL A 157 -12.02 -1.15 -1.64
N GLY A 158 -12.04 -2.06 -2.60
CA GLY A 158 -11.58 -1.80 -3.95
C GLY A 158 -11.51 -3.05 -4.80
N ILE A 159 -11.37 -2.84 -6.10
CA ILE A 159 -11.17 -3.90 -7.09
C ILE A 159 -9.89 -3.66 -7.88
N SER A 160 -9.35 -4.73 -8.44
CA SER A 160 -8.19 -4.72 -9.32
C SER A 160 -8.47 -5.53 -10.57
N THR A 161 -7.82 -5.19 -11.67
CA THR A 161 -7.81 -5.95 -12.92
C THR A 161 -6.39 -5.98 -13.46
N SER A 162 -5.95 -7.14 -13.92
CA SER A 162 -4.67 -7.34 -14.60
C SER A 162 -4.93 -7.64 -16.08
N LEU A 163 -5.22 -6.59 -16.86
CA LEU A 163 -5.50 -6.68 -18.29
C LEU A 163 -4.82 -5.52 -19.03
N PRO A 164 -4.33 -5.74 -20.26
CA PRO A 164 -3.98 -4.65 -21.17
C PRO A 164 -5.15 -3.65 -21.29
N PHE A 165 -4.83 -2.36 -21.45
CA PHE A 165 -5.85 -1.31 -21.43
C PHE A 165 -6.88 -1.49 -22.55
N GLU A 166 -6.43 -1.94 -23.73
CA GLU A 166 -7.24 -2.25 -24.89
C GLU A 166 -8.22 -3.42 -24.68
N GLU A 167 -7.94 -4.32 -23.74
CA GLU A 167 -8.81 -5.46 -23.39
C GLU A 167 -9.81 -5.12 -22.27
N GLY A 168 -9.58 -4.00 -21.57
CA GLY A 168 -10.44 -3.53 -20.49
C GLY A 168 -11.76 -2.97 -21.01
N SER A 169 -12.90 -3.51 -20.57
CA SER A 169 -14.20 -2.95 -20.96
C SER A 169 -14.40 -1.54 -20.34
N PRO A 170 -15.02 -0.58 -21.05
CA PRO A 170 -15.35 0.73 -20.48
C PRO A 170 -16.15 0.64 -19.18
N LYS A 171 -17.00 -0.39 -19.05
CA LYS A 171 -17.75 -0.69 -17.82
C LYS A 171 -16.80 -1.03 -16.67
N THR A 172 -15.84 -1.92 -16.88
CA THR A 172 -14.83 -2.29 -15.87
C THR A 172 -14.01 -1.08 -15.44
N VAL A 173 -13.58 -0.25 -16.39
CA VAL A 173 -12.85 1.00 -16.10
C VAL A 173 -13.71 1.93 -15.24
N SER A 174 -14.95 2.19 -15.65
CA SER A 174 -15.89 3.06 -14.93
C SER A 174 -16.17 2.54 -13.52
N THR A 175 -16.43 1.24 -13.36
CA THR A 175 -16.66 0.60 -12.06
C THR A 175 -15.44 0.73 -11.15
N MET A 176 -14.22 0.52 -11.67
CA MET A 176 -13.00 0.62 -10.86
C MET A 176 -12.71 2.06 -10.45
N VAL A 177 -12.83 3.02 -11.36
CA VAL A 177 -12.67 4.45 -11.05
C VAL A 177 -13.68 4.86 -9.98
N HIS A 178 -14.94 4.47 -10.16
CA HIS A 178 -15.97 4.81 -9.21
C HIS A 178 -15.72 4.18 -7.83
N LEU A 179 -15.50 2.87 -7.75
CA LEU A 179 -15.35 2.15 -6.48
C LEU A 179 -14.03 2.49 -5.75
N ASN A 180 -12.92 2.63 -6.47
CA ASN A 180 -11.62 2.86 -5.84
C ASN A 180 -11.35 4.35 -5.56
N MET A 181 -12.07 5.28 -6.21
CA MET A 181 -11.84 6.73 -6.05
C MET A 181 -13.10 7.45 -5.58
N THR A 182 -14.15 7.48 -6.41
CA THR A 182 -15.35 8.29 -6.12
C THR A 182 -16.03 7.87 -4.83
N SER A 183 -16.33 6.58 -4.66
CA SER A 183 -17.00 6.11 -3.45
C SER A 183 -16.11 6.28 -2.22
N VAL A 184 -14.79 6.09 -2.33
CA VAL A 184 -13.86 6.33 -1.21
C VAL A 184 -13.87 7.80 -0.81
N ALA A 185 -13.82 8.73 -1.76
CA ALA A 185 -13.84 10.17 -1.47
C ALA A 185 -15.16 10.61 -0.84
N VAL A 186 -16.30 10.21 -1.42
CA VAL A 186 -17.63 10.56 -0.92
C VAL A 186 -17.86 9.94 0.46
N PHE A 187 -17.57 8.64 0.63
CA PHE A 187 -17.70 7.95 1.91
C PHE A 187 -16.82 8.59 3.00
N THR A 188 -15.55 8.88 2.67
CA THR A 188 -14.64 9.56 3.59
C THR A 188 -15.20 10.93 3.97
N SER A 189 -15.72 11.72 3.02
CA SER A 189 -16.26 13.06 3.32
C SER A 189 -17.44 13.04 4.33
N LEU A 190 -18.30 12.02 4.26
CA LEU A 190 -19.43 11.87 5.17
C LEU A 190 -18.97 11.49 6.58
N ILE A 191 -18.03 10.56 6.69
CA ILE A 191 -17.49 10.12 7.99
C ILE A 191 -16.51 11.15 8.58
N TYR A 192 -15.79 11.88 7.75
CA TYR A 192 -14.78 12.87 8.14
C TYR A 192 -15.38 13.95 9.04
N LYS A 193 -16.56 14.49 8.68
CA LYS A 193 -17.26 15.48 9.50
C LYS A 193 -17.58 14.95 10.91
N LYS A 194 -17.94 13.66 11.01
CA LYS A 194 -18.23 13.03 12.30
C LYS A 194 -16.97 12.84 13.15
N ILE A 195 -15.89 12.35 12.53
CA ILE A 195 -14.59 12.22 13.17
C ILE A 195 -14.09 13.59 13.66
N LEU A 196 -14.22 14.62 12.83
CA LEU A 196 -13.80 15.97 13.19
C LEU A 196 -14.58 16.52 14.39
N ASN A 197 -15.90 16.35 14.40
CA ASN A 197 -16.74 16.79 15.52
C ASN A 197 -16.37 16.07 16.83
N ARG A 198 -16.14 14.75 16.77
CA ARG A 198 -15.67 13.95 17.92
C ARG A 198 -14.42 14.55 18.56
N VAL A 199 -13.43 14.91 17.73
CA VAL A 199 -12.16 15.44 18.22
C VAL A 199 -12.30 16.91 18.69
N ASN A 200 -13.11 17.72 18.01
CA ASN A 200 -13.35 19.11 18.40
C ASN A 200 -14.08 19.26 19.75
N PHE A 201 -15.08 18.41 20.04
CA PHE A 201 -15.72 18.39 21.37
C PHE A 201 -14.75 18.03 22.50
N SER A 202 -13.62 17.41 22.16
CA SER A 202 -12.60 16.97 23.09
C SER A 202 -11.45 17.98 23.27
N SER A 203 -11.52 19.16 22.62
CA SER A 203 -10.41 20.10 22.48
C SER A 203 -10.14 21.01 23.69
N GLU A 204 -10.98 20.96 24.74
CA GLU A 204 -10.74 21.73 25.98
C GLU A 204 -9.47 21.25 26.74
N GLU A 205 -9.04 20.00 26.52
CA GLU A 205 -7.72 19.50 26.92
C GLU A 205 -7.09 18.55 25.87
N PRO A 206 -6.32 19.05 24.89
CA PRO A 206 -5.87 18.28 23.73
C PRO A 206 -4.95 17.08 24.05
N ASN A 207 -4.37 17.01 25.25
CA ASN A 207 -3.53 15.90 25.70
C ASN A 207 -4.28 14.85 26.54
N LYS A 208 -5.56 15.05 26.88
CA LYS A 208 -6.35 14.12 27.69
C LYS A 208 -7.33 13.26 26.90
N HIS A 209 -7.57 13.59 25.63
CA HIS A 209 -8.61 12.92 24.85
C HIS A 209 -8.05 12.08 23.70
N PRO A 210 -8.66 10.92 23.41
CA PRO A 210 -8.19 10.07 22.33
C PRO A 210 -8.33 10.75 20.97
N LYS A 211 -7.30 10.61 20.13
CA LYS A 211 -7.32 11.03 18.73
C LYS A 211 -8.31 10.20 17.92
N SER A 212 -8.46 10.56 16.65
CA SER A 212 -9.07 9.69 15.64
C SER A 212 -8.10 9.40 14.50
N ALA A 213 -8.39 8.38 13.70
CA ALA A 213 -7.54 7.96 12.61
C ALA A 213 -8.30 7.61 11.32
N ILE A 214 -7.67 7.90 10.18
CA ILE A 214 -8.14 7.47 8.86
C ILE A 214 -7.02 6.70 8.17
N ILE A 215 -7.31 5.46 7.79
CA ILE A 215 -6.40 4.55 7.10
C ILE A 215 -6.97 4.30 5.71
N SER A 216 -6.15 4.44 4.66
CA SER A 216 -6.58 4.09 3.30
C SER A 216 -5.60 3.15 2.62
N MET A 217 -6.15 2.14 1.95
CA MET A 217 -5.39 1.11 1.24
C MET A 217 -5.01 1.55 -0.17
N ALA A 218 -3.76 1.99 -0.31
CA ALA A 218 -3.10 2.20 -1.59
C ALA A 218 -2.51 0.88 -2.12
N SER A 219 -1.38 0.95 -2.81
CA SER A 219 -0.61 -0.19 -3.32
C SER A 219 0.75 0.29 -3.78
N CYS A 220 1.76 -0.60 -3.79
CA CYS A 220 3.01 -0.31 -4.50
C CYS A 220 2.80 0.01 -5.99
N ALA A 221 1.71 -0.47 -6.60
CA ALA A 221 1.30 -0.11 -7.96
C ALA A 221 0.94 1.38 -8.13
N GLY A 222 0.75 2.12 -7.02
CA GLY A 222 0.48 3.56 -7.03
C GLY A 222 1.73 4.45 -7.07
N TYR A 223 2.94 3.89 -7.10
CA TYR A 223 4.19 4.66 -7.28
C TYR A 223 4.69 4.67 -8.72
N ILE A 224 4.31 3.68 -9.52
CA ILE A 224 4.83 3.46 -10.86
C ILE A 224 3.71 3.07 -11.83
N PRO A 225 3.76 3.50 -13.10
CA PRO A 225 2.84 3.03 -14.12
C PRO A 225 3.10 1.54 -14.43
N LEU A 226 2.08 0.69 -14.30
CA LEU A 226 2.12 -0.73 -14.65
C LEU A 226 1.31 -0.98 -15.93
N LYS A 227 1.92 -1.66 -16.91
CA LYS A 227 1.34 -1.83 -18.26
C LYS A 227 0.01 -2.59 -18.28
N ILE A 228 -0.17 -3.60 -17.44
CA ILE A 228 -1.41 -4.39 -17.41
C ILE A 228 -2.33 -4.02 -16.23
N ALA A 229 -2.04 -2.93 -15.54
CA ALA A 229 -2.82 -2.48 -14.39
C ALA A 229 -3.01 -0.96 -14.40
N VAL A 230 -3.11 -0.36 -15.60
CA VAL A 230 -3.12 1.10 -15.81
C VAL A 230 -4.14 1.82 -14.92
N VAL A 231 -5.41 1.41 -14.99
CA VAL A 231 -6.49 2.02 -14.21
C VAL A 231 -6.30 1.76 -12.72
N TYR A 232 -5.85 0.57 -12.35
CA TYR A 232 -5.59 0.23 -10.95
C TYR A 232 -4.46 1.09 -10.36
N SER A 233 -3.30 1.16 -11.01
CA SER A 233 -2.17 2.04 -10.67
C SER A 233 -2.62 3.49 -10.50
N MET A 234 -3.43 4.01 -11.43
CA MET A 234 -4.00 5.36 -11.34
C MET A 234 -4.86 5.53 -10.08
N THR A 235 -5.78 4.60 -9.80
CA THR A 235 -6.65 4.69 -8.61
C THR A 235 -5.87 4.61 -7.29
N LYS A 236 -4.75 3.88 -7.28
CA LYS A 236 -3.88 3.77 -6.11
C LYS A 236 -2.97 4.99 -5.95
N ALA A 237 -2.54 5.62 -7.05
CA ALA A 237 -1.91 6.95 -7.01
C ALA A 237 -2.87 8.01 -6.47
N PHE A 238 -4.15 8.00 -6.90
CA PHE A 238 -5.20 8.86 -6.32
C PHE A 238 -5.30 8.69 -4.82
N THR A 239 -5.37 7.45 -4.31
CA THR A 239 -5.51 7.19 -2.86
C THR A 239 -4.38 7.83 -2.06
N ARG A 240 -3.13 7.73 -2.56
CA ARG A 240 -1.96 8.33 -1.92
C ARG A 240 -2.07 9.86 -1.86
N PHE A 241 -2.36 10.48 -3.01
CA PHE A 241 -2.45 11.94 -3.09
C PHE A 241 -3.65 12.51 -2.30
N PHE A 242 -4.78 11.79 -2.31
CA PHE A 242 -5.98 12.12 -1.56
C PHE A 242 -5.70 12.15 -0.05
N MET A 243 -5.06 11.12 0.48
CA MET A 243 -4.70 11.04 1.90
C MET A 243 -3.65 12.07 2.31
N ASP A 244 -2.65 12.32 1.46
CA ASP A 244 -1.62 13.33 1.73
C ASP A 244 -2.24 14.73 1.81
N SER A 245 -3.14 15.05 0.86
CA SER A 245 -3.90 16.30 0.85
C SER A 245 -4.75 16.46 2.11
N LEU A 246 -5.53 15.44 2.49
CA LEU A 246 -6.32 15.48 3.74
C LEU A 246 -5.46 15.67 4.99
N SER A 247 -4.31 15.01 5.05
CA SER A 247 -3.38 15.13 6.18
C SER A 247 -2.72 16.50 6.30
N SER A 248 -2.78 17.32 5.26
CA SER A 248 -2.27 18.69 5.28
C SER A 248 -3.28 19.69 5.84
N GLU A 249 -4.56 19.33 5.88
CA GLU A 249 -5.63 20.20 6.38
C GLU A 249 -5.73 20.16 7.91
N THR A 250 -5.24 19.10 8.57
CA THR A 250 -5.41 18.93 10.00
C THR A 250 -4.38 17.99 10.64
N GLU A 251 -3.96 18.33 11.87
CA GLU A 251 -3.03 17.53 12.68
C GLU A 251 -3.73 16.78 13.84
N ILE A 252 -5.03 17.03 14.03
CA ILE A 252 -5.82 16.42 15.12
C ILE A 252 -6.35 15.01 14.77
N ILE A 253 -6.29 14.64 13.49
CA ILE A 253 -6.59 13.29 12.99
C ILE A 253 -5.29 12.68 12.46
N ASP A 254 -5.00 11.43 12.84
CA ASP A 254 -3.87 10.71 12.28
C ASP A 254 -4.27 10.05 10.96
N PHE A 255 -3.53 10.34 9.88
CA PHE A 255 -3.75 9.72 8.57
C PHE A 255 -2.67 8.70 8.28
N LEU A 256 -3.06 7.55 7.72
CA LEU A 256 -2.11 6.55 7.24
C LEU A 256 -2.50 6.01 5.87
N THR A 257 -1.64 6.24 4.89
CA THR A 257 -1.67 5.55 3.60
C THR A 257 -0.87 4.25 3.69
N VAL A 258 -1.49 3.13 3.33
CA VAL A 258 -0.83 1.82 3.35
C VAL A 258 -0.64 1.34 1.92
N SER A 259 0.62 1.17 1.51
CA SER A 259 1.01 0.75 0.17
C SER A 259 1.62 -0.66 0.21
N PRO A 260 0.79 -1.72 0.24
CA PRO A 260 1.31 -3.08 0.26
C PRO A 260 1.84 -3.50 -1.13
N GLY A 261 2.80 -4.43 -1.09
CA GLY A 261 3.13 -5.30 -2.23
C GLY A 261 2.05 -6.38 -2.43
N PHE A 262 2.43 -7.54 -2.97
CA PHE A 262 1.50 -8.65 -3.10
C PHE A 262 1.10 -9.20 -1.73
N VAL A 263 -0.20 -9.31 -1.46
CA VAL A 263 -0.76 -9.92 -0.24
C VAL A 263 -1.58 -11.13 -0.63
N SER A 264 -1.38 -12.26 0.03
CA SER A 264 -2.11 -13.51 -0.25
C SER A 264 -3.59 -13.36 0.14
N THR A 265 -4.45 -13.06 -0.84
CA THR A 265 -5.90 -12.86 -0.68
C THR A 265 -6.64 -13.38 -1.91
N ARG A 266 -7.98 -13.41 -1.88
CA ARG A 266 -8.80 -13.74 -3.06
C ARG A 266 -8.47 -12.84 -4.27
N MET A 267 -8.20 -11.56 -4.04
CA MET A 267 -7.86 -10.60 -5.12
C MET A 267 -6.59 -11.00 -5.88
N THR A 268 -5.63 -11.65 -5.20
CA THR A 268 -4.39 -12.15 -5.79
C THR A 268 -4.45 -13.65 -6.08
N ASN A 269 -5.64 -14.25 -6.09
CA ASN A 269 -5.86 -15.69 -6.24
C ASN A 269 -5.06 -16.54 -5.23
N HIS A 270 -4.93 -16.06 -3.99
CA HIS A 270 -4.16 -16.69 -2.93
C HIS A 270 -2.72 -17.01 -3.33
N ARG A 271 -2.09 -16.12 -4.12
CA ARG A 271 -0.68 -16.21 -4.52
C ARG A 271 0.21 -16.49 -3.30
N LYS A 272 1.13 -17.44 -3.44
CA LYS A 272 2.10 -17.83 -2.40
C LYS A 272 3.47 -17.98 -3.05
N ASP A 273 4.24 -16.90 -3.05
CA ASP A 273 5.62 -16.89 -3.49
C ASP A 273 6.48 -15.98 -2.60
N ALA A 274 7.78 -15.91 -2.89
CA ALA A 274 8.74 -15.10 -2.13
C ALA A 274 8.43 -13.58 -2.14
N SER A 275 7.60 -13.11 -3.07
CA SER A 275 7.19 -11.71 -3.21
C SER A 275 5.88 -11.39 -2.47
N THR A 276 5.23 -12.40 -1.87
CA THR A 276 3.90 -12.27 -1.27
C THR A 276 3.97 -12.29 0.27
N ILE A 277 3.22 -11.38 0.91
CA ILE A 277 3.07 -11.32 2.37
C ILE A 277 1.70 -11.84 2.83
N SER A 278 1.59 -12.21 4.11
CA SER A 278 0.31 -12.54 4.74
C SER A 278 -0.50 -11.28 5.06
N THR A 279 -1.82 -11.44 5.18
CA THR A 279 -2.71 -10.39 5.66
C THR A 279 -2.34 -9.97 7.09
N ASP A 280 -2.05 -10.92 7.98
CA ASP A 280 -1.63 -10.67 9.35
C ASP A 280 -0.39 -9.77 9.42
N TYR A 281 0.65 -10.09 8.64
CA TYR A 281 1.87 -9.28 8.55
C TYR A 281 1.58 -7.88 8.00
N CYS A 282 0.73 -7.79 6.97
CA CYS A 282 0.31 -6.53 6.38
C CYS A 282 -0.36 -5.62 7.43
N VAL A 283 -1.40 -6.11 8.09
CA VAL A 283 -2.19 -5.32 9.04
C VAL A 283 -1.38 -4.99 10.29
N SER A 284 -0.63 -5.96 10.85
CA SER A 284 0.18 -5.72 12.05
C SER A 284 1.19 -4.60 11.85
N ASN A 285 1.87 -4.58 10.69
CA ASN A 285 2.84 -3.53 10.37
C ASN A 285 2.16 -2.18 10.09
N ALA A 286 1.00 -2.17 9.44
CA ALA A 286 0.24 -0.94 9.22
C ALA A 286 -0.22 -0.31 10.54
N LEU A 287 -0.80 -1.10 11.44
CA LEU A 287 -1.24 -0.64 12.75
C LEU A 287 -0.07 -0.13 13.62
N LYS A 288 1.12 -0.75 13.52
CA LYS A 288 2.35 -0.26 14.16
C LYS A 288 2.86 1.06 13.59
N ALA A 289 2.52 1.39 12.34
CA ALA A 289 2.89 2.64 11.69
C ALA A 289 1.90 3.78 11.96
N LEU A 290 0.66 3.45 12.37
CA LEU A 290 -0.42 4.41 12.55
C LEU A 290 -0.04 5.53 13.52
N GLY A 291 -0.18 6.78 13.04
CA GLY A 291 0.16 8.00 13.75
C GLY A 291 1.63 8.16 14.13
N ARG A 292 2.52 7.38 13.52
CA ARG A 292 3.98 7.59 13.50
C ARG A 292 4.47 7.98 12.09
N PHE A 293 3.73 7.57 11.07
CA PHE A 293 4.01 7.81 9.66
C PHE A 293 2.72 8.22 8.94
N LYS A 294 2.83 9.09 7.92
CA LYS A 294 1.73 9.43 7.01
C LYS A 294 1.53 8.38 5.91
N GLU A 295 2.60 7.67 5.54
CA GLU A 295 2.60 6.62 4.54
C GLU A 295 3.51 5.46 4.97
N THR A 296 3.10 4.22 4.70
CA THR A 296 3.92 3.03 4.93
C THR A 296 3.82 2.06 3.77
N SER A 297 4.98 1.57 3.31
CA SER A 297 5.06 0.47 2.35
C SER A 297 5.27 -0.85 3.09
N ILE A 298 4.49 -1.87 2.72
CA ILE A 298 4.58 -3.19 3.35
C ILE A 298 4.85 -4.23 2.27
N VAL A 299 6.11 -4.61 2.20
CA VAL A 299 6.65 -5.59 1.24
C VAL A 299 7.39 -6.69 2.00
N PRO A 300 7.67 -7.84 1.37
CA PRO A 300 8.54 -8.85 1.96
C PRO A 300 9.89 -8.25 2.34
N LYS A 301 10.48 -8.71 3.44
CA LYS A 301 11.79 -8.21 3.90
C LYS A 301 12.88 -8.30 2.82
N ILE A 302 12.84 -9.34 2.00
CA ILE A 302 13.79 -9.51 0.89
C ILE A 302 13.64 -8.41 -0.17
N THR A 303 12.44 -7.88 -0.36
CA THR A 303 12.17 -6.77 -1.29
C THR A 303 12.70 -5.44 -0.76
N LEU A 304 12.83 -5.24 0.56
CA LEU A 304 13.47 -4.03 1.10
C LEU A 304 14.95 -3.96 0.72
N THR A 305 15.65 -5.09 0.73
CA THR A 305 17.04 -5.19 0.26
C THR A 305 17.16 -4.94 -1.24
N TYR A 306 16.24 -5.48 -2.05
CA TYR A 306 16.19 -5.18 -3.49
C TYR A 306 15.78 -3.73 -3.78
N GLY A 307 14.89 -3.15 -2.99
CA GLY A 307 14.45 -1.76 -3.06
C GLY A 307 15.59 -0.77 -2.82
N TRP A 308 16.53 -1.11 -1.93
CA TRP A 308 17.74 -0.32 -1.73
C TRP A 308 18.67 -0.37 -2.93
N ILE A 309 18.86 -1.57 -3.50
CA ILE A 309 19.64 -1.77 -4.73
C ILE A 309 18.97 -1.03 -5.89
N SER A 310 17.65 -1.07 -5.99
CA SER A 310 16.92 -0.45 -7.08
C SER A 310 16.77 1.06 -6.94
N GLN A 311 16.61 1.61 -5.74
CA GLN A 311 16.64 3.05 -5.50
C GLN A 311 18.02 3.62 -5.88
N SER A 312 19.08 2.85 -5.63
CA SER A 312 20.43 3.17 -6.09
C SER A 312 20.55 3.19 -7.62
N LEU A 313 19.76 2.36 -8.33
CA LEU A 313 19.69 2.32 -9.80
C LEU A 313 18.69 3.35 -10.38
N TRP A 314 17.67 3.74 -9.62
CA TRP A 314 16.62 4.68 -10.02
C TRP A 314 17.18 6.08 -10.31
N TYR A 315 18.13 6.53 -9.48
CA TYR A 315 18.86 7.78 -9.71
C TYR A 315 19.78 7.74 -10.94
N ILE A 316 20.08 6.55 -11.47
CA ILE A 316 20.92 6.37 -12.65
C ILE A 316 20.07 6.44 -13.92
N ASN A 317 18.85 5.89 -13.94
CA ASN A 317 17.89 6.08 -15.03
C ASN A 317 16.47 5.59 -14.69
N ASN A 318 15.51 6.52 -14.57
CA ASN A 318 14.09 6.25 -14.28
C ASN A 318 13.43 5.35 -15.36
N ASP A 319 13.89 5.45 -16.61
CA ASP A 319 13.36 4.71 -17.76
C ASP A 319 13.87 3.26 -17.82
N LEU A 320 15.08 2.97 -17.34
CA LEU A 320 15.55 1.58 -17.20
C LEU A 320 14.84 0.86 -16.06
N TYR A 321 14.57 1.54 -14.94
CA TYR A 321 13.90 0.92 -13.80
C TYR A 321 12.47 0.51 -14.16
N SER A 322 11.72 1.40 -14.81
CA SER A 322 10.38 1.08 -15.30
C SER A 322 10.41 -0.07 -16.32
N LYS A 323 11.40 -0.10 -17.24
CA LYS A 323 11.58 -1.20 -18.21
C LYS A 323 11.92 -2.54 -17.55
N HIS A 324 12.86 -2.57 -16.60
CA HIS A 324 13.24 -3.79 -15.90
C HIS A 324 12.17 -4.32 -14.95
N LEU A 325 11.48 -3.43 -14.22
CA LEU A 325 10.38 -3.84 -13.36
C LEU A 325 9.19 -4.34 -14.19
N ASN A 326 8.88 -3.69 -15.31
CA ASN A 326 7.90 -4.20 -16.27
C ASN A 326 8.33 -5.56 -16.84
N TYR A 327 9.62 -5.84 -17.03
CA TYR A 327 10.09 -7.15 -17.50
C TYR A 327 9.91 -8.25 -16.44
N ALA A 328 10.31 -7.97 -15.19
CA ALA A 328 10.18 -8.91 -14.08
C ALA A 328 8.71 -9.16 -13.69
N LEU A 329 7.87 -8.12 -13.75
CA LEU A 329 6.43 -8.24 -13.54
C LEU A 329 5.76 -8.95 -14.71
N ASN A 330 6.13 -8.64 -15.96
CA ASN A 330 5.64 -9.34 -17.15
C ASN A 330 5.90 -10.84 -17.07
N ASP A 331 7.04 -11.34 -16.59
CA ASP A 331 7.26 -12.79 -16.47
C ASP A 331 6.29 -13.43 -15.45
N SER A 332 6.07 -12.77 -14.31
CA SER A 332 5.14 -13.27 -13.29
C SER A 332 3.66 -13.15 -13.72
N GLU A 333 3.33 -12.09 -14.45
CA GLU A 333 1.97 -11.80 -14.92
C GLU A 333 1.65 -12.57 -16.21
N SER A 334 2.64 -12.90 -17.04
CA SER A 334 2.51 -13.82 -18.18
C SER A 334 2.20 -15.24 -17.70
N GLN A 335 2.82 -15.67 -16.60
CA GLN A 335 2.46 -16.93 -15.94
C GLN A 335 1.03 -16.88 -15.40
N GLN A 336 0.61 -15.76 -14.79
CA GLN A 336 -0.74 -15.60 -14.28
C GLN A 336 -1.79 -15.52 -15.40
N MET A 337 -1.49 -14.83 -16.49
CA MET A 337 -2.31 -14.77 -17.71
C MET A 337 -2.42 -16.14 -18.36
N GLY A 338 -1.32 -16.88 -18.47
CA GLY A 338 -1.33 -18.27 -18.97
C GLY A 338 -2.24 -19.17 -18.13
N MET A 339 -2.23 -19.01 -16.79
CA MET A 339 -3.14 -19.76 -15.91
C MET A 339 -4.61 -19.36 -16.10
N VAL A 340 -4.92 -18.07 -16.24
CA VAL A 340 -6.28 -17.57 -16.46
C VAL A 340 -6.82 -17.98 -17.82
N LEU A 341 -6.00 -17.92 -18.87
CA LEU A 341 -6.35 -18.39 -20.21
C LEU A 341 -6.57 -19.91 -20.21
N ALA A 342 -5.70 -20.68 -19.55
CA ALA A 342 -5.87 -22.13 -19.40
C ALA A 342 -7.10 -22.50 -18.55
N GLN A 343 -7.58 -21.62 -17.67
CA GLN A 343 -8.81 -21.84 -16.91
C GLN A 343 -10.05 -21.54 -17.79
N LYS A 344 -10.03 -20.44 -18.55
CA LYS A 344 -11.09 -20.13 -19.54
C LYS A 344 -11.19 -21.18 -20.63
N GLU A 345 -10.08 -21.75 -21.09
CA GLU A 345 -10.06 -22.87 -22.04
C GLU A 345 -10.70 -24.12 -21.43
N ARG A 346 -10.34 -24.49 -20.18
CA ARG A 346 -10.98 -25.60 -19.48
C ARG A 346 -12.47 -25.42 -19.27
N GLU A 347 -12.93 -24.21 -18.94
CA GLU A 347 -14.35 -23.89 -18.80
C GLU A 347 -15.10 -23.93 -20.15
N ARG A 348 -14.41 -23.54 -21.24
CA ARG A 348 -14.96 -23.61 -22.60
C ARG A 348 -15.05 -25.06 -23.10
N ASP A 349 -14.05 -25.89 -22.79
CA ASP A 349 -14.03 -27.30 -23.12
C ASP A 349 -15.07 -28.09 -22.33
N GLN A 350 -15.24 -27.81 -21.03
CA GLN A 350 -16.31 -28.41 -20.21
C GLN A 350 -17.71 -28.05 -20.73
N ASN A 351 -17.92 -26.82 -21.20
CA ASN A 351 -19.19 -26.40 -21.80
C ASN A 351 -19.43 -26.97 -23.20
N ASN A 352 -18.37 -27.39 -23.92
CA ASN A 352 -18.47 -28.04 -25.22
C ASN A 352 -18.66 -29.57 -25.11
N VAL A 353 -18.27 -30.19 -23.98
CA VAL A 353 -18.50 -31.62 -23.71
C VAL A 353 -19.91 -31.90 -23.15
N CYS A 354 -20.59 -30.87 -22.61
CA CYS A 354 -21.98 -30.94 -22.13
C CYS A 354 -23.04 -30.52 -23.18
N LYS A 355 -22.65 -30.36 -24.45
CA LYS A 355 -23.55 -30.22 -25.61
C LYS A 355 -23.38 -31.43 -26.51
#